data_AF-A0A7I8IZ06-F1
#
_entry.id   AF-A0A7I8IZ06-F1
#
_cell.length_a   1.000
_cell.length_b   1.000
_cell.length_c   1.000
_cell.angle_alpha   90.00
_cell.angle_beta   90.00
_cell.angle_gamma   90.00
#
_symmetry.space_group_name_H-M   'P 1'
#
loop_
_entity.id
_entity.type
_entity.pdbx_description
1 polymer ?
#
loop_
_entity_poly.entity_id
_entity_poly.type
_entity_poly.pdbx_seq_one_letter_code
_entity_poly.pdbx_strand_id
1 'polypeptide(L)'
;MEGFSPVSPPRIFWNSRKRSVQGILRGNGRGRRRRHGYRRCGGGEPDPPLSDRRRALFEPLAPTNGRISNEDLLPPPDFDAVTYPKGWVVGKKRKLVNVDVVESMRRIAVQEMNRKDREIDGLNEQLEEDSRCLEHLQIQLLEERTKRADVERENAMLHNQISMLMSMLEPEDADSPPENS
;
A
#
# COMPACT_ATOMS: atom_id res chain seq x y z
N MET A 1 14.32 -33.14 -27.21
CA MET A 1 14.39 -31.69 -27.48
C MET A 1 14.11 -31.00 -26.15
N GLU A 2 15.18 -30.67 -25.43
CA GLU A 2 15.12 -29.91 -24.18
C GLU A 2 15.15 -28.41 -24.49
N GLY A 3 14.53 -27.60 -23.62
CA GLY A 3 14.61 -26.13 -23.63
C GLY A 3 13.27 -25.49 -24.02
N PHE A 4 12.69 -24.55 -23.29
CA PHE A 4 13.10 -23.76 -22.13
C PHE A 4 11.84 -23.48 -21.30
N SER A 5 11.90 -23.72 -19.99
CA SER A 5 10.84 -23.24 -19.09
C SER A 5 11.10 -21.77 -18.76
N PRO A 6 10.12 -20.86 -18.86
CA PRO A 6 10.34 -19.45 -18.54
C PRO A 6 10.61 -19.31 -17.03
N VAL A 7 11.80 -18.80 -16.71
CA VAL A 7 12.17 -18.45 -15.33
C VAL A 7 11.26 -17.30 -14.88
N SER A 8 10.30 -17.61 -14.02
CA SER A 8 9.46 -16.61 -13.36
C SER A 8 10.34 -15.66 -12.53
N PRO A 9 10.19 -14.33 -12.65
CA PRO A 9 10.91 -13.40 -11.80
C PRO A 9 10.52 -13.59 -10.33
N PRO A 10 11.43 -13.34 -9.37
CA PRO A 10 11.16 -13.57 -7.96
C PRO A 10 9.99 -12.71 -7.50
N ARG A 11 9.00 -13.34 -6.87
CA ARG A 11 7.82 -12.68 -6.31
C ARG A 11 8.24 -11.82 -5.11
N ILE A 12 8.39 -10.51 -5.34
CA ILE A 12 8.69 -9.55 -4.28
C ILE A 12 7.42 -9.37 -3.45
N PHE A 13 7.41 -9.88 -2.23
CA PHE A 13 6.36 -9.59 -1.26
C PHE A 13 6.70 -8.29 -0.53
N TRP A 14 5.98 -7.23 -0.86
CA TRP A 14 5.97 -6.03 -0.03
C TRP A 14 5.23 -6.31 1.28
N ASN A 15 5.98 -6.55 2.35
CA ASN A 15 5.41 -6.56 3.69
C ASN A 15 5.19 -5.12 4.12
N SER A 16 4.00 -4.59 3.84
CA SER A 16 3.56 -3.30 4.36
C SER A 16 3.51 -3.37 5.89
N ARG A 17 4.49 -2.75 6.55
CA ARG A 17 4.54 -2.66 8.00
C ARG A 17 3.49 -1.64 8.43
N LYS A 18 2.26 -2.13 8.65
CA LYS A 18 1.19 -1.34 9.28
C LYS A 18 1.71 -0.79 10.60
N ARG A 19 1.80 0.54 10.73
CA ARG A 19 2.01 1.21 12.02
C ARG A 19 0.71 1.03 12.81
N SER A 20 0.67 0.07 13.73
CA SER A 20 -0.43 -0.03 14.69
C SER A 20 -0.21 0.98 15.82
N VAL A 21 -1.15 1.91 15.95
CA VAL A 21 -1.37 2.78 17.11
C VAL A 21 -1.69 1.92 18.35
N GLN A 22 -1.31 2.42 19.52
CA GLN A 22 -1.24 1.78 20.85
C GLN A 22 -2.45 0.94 21.30
N GLY A 23 -2.16 -0.12 22.08
CA GLY A 23 -3.12 -0.82 22.94
C GLY A 23 -2.48 -1.97 23.73
N ILE A 24 -2.36 -1.79 25.06
CA ILE A 24 -1.84 -2.74 26.05
C ILE A 24 -2.89 -3.83 26.32
N LEU A 25 -2.54 -5.13 26.28
CA LEU A 25 -2.92 -6.16 27.28
C LEU A 25 -2.37 -7.57 26.96
N ARG A 26 -1.96 -8.23 28.05
CA ARG A 26 -1.44 -9.59 28.31
C ARG A 26 -2.02 -10.76 27.48
N GLY A 27 -1.21 -11.81 27.29
CA GLY A 27 -1.71 -13.20 27.28
C GLY A 27 -0.88 -14.26 26.56
N ASN A 28 -0.15 -15.06 27.35
CA ASN A 28 0.49 -16.38 27.11
C ASN A 28 0.13 -17.23 25.87
N GLY A 29 1.13 -17.91 25.30
CA GLY A 29 0.93 -19.14 24.50
C GLY A 29 2.22 -19.74 23.96
N ARG A 30 2.58 -20.94 24.42
CA ARG A 30 3.84 -21.67 24.15
C ARG A 30 3.75 -22.50 22.87
N GLY A 31 4.83 -22.53 22.08
CA GLY A 31 5.05 -23.51 21.01
C GLY A 31 6.53 -23.74 20.74
N ARG A 32 7.08 -24.87 21.21
CA ARG A 32 8.48 -25.31 20.99
C ARG A 32 8.54 -26.41 19.92
N ARG A 33 9.48 -26.32 18.98
CA ARG A 33 10.40 -27.38 18.47
C ARG A 33 11.29 -26.80 17.35
N ARG A 34 12.57 -26.47 17.64
CA ARG A 34 13.83 -27.17 17.25
C ARG A 34 14.09 -27.13 15.72
N ARG A 35 15.23 -26.70 15.15
CA ARG A 35 16.63 -26.50 15.57
C ARG A 35 17.34 -25.64 14.49
N HIS A 36 18.15 -24.65 14.85
CA HIS A 36 19.56 -24.53 14.43
C HIS A 36 20.19 -23.23 14.97
N GLY A 37 21.46 -23.36 15.38
CA GLY A 37 22.10 -22.46 16.33
C GLY A 37 22.54 -21.14 15.71
N TYR A 38 22.12 -20.06 16.35
CA TYR A 38 22.91 -18.84 16.46
C TYR A 38 22.96 -18.45 17.93
N ARG A 39 24.16 -18.08 18.40
CA ARG A 39 24.42 -17.62 19.77
C ARG A 39 23.38 -16.59 20.17
N ARG A 40 22.66 -16.86 21.25
CA ARG A 40 21.86 -15.88 21.97
C ARG A 40 22.79 -15.19 22.97
N CYS A 41 23.26 -14.00 22.64
CA CYS A 41 23.55 -13.02 23.70
C CYS A 41 22.21 -12.35 24.02
N GLY A 42 21.80 -12.43 25.28
CA GLY A 42 20.63 -11.73 25.78
C GLY A 42 20.91 -10.24 26.00
N GLY A 43 19.85 -9.51 26.31
CA GLY A 43 19.91 -8.11 26.69
C GLY A 43 19.47 -7.20 25.56
N GLY A 44 18.36 -6.50 25.75
CA GLY A 44 17.98 -5.39 24.89
C GLY A 44 19.03 -4.30 25.03
N GLU A 45 19.79 -4.09 23.98
CA GLU A 45 20.44 -2.82 23.71
C GLU A 45 19.60 -2.13 22.62
N PRO A 46 19.22 -0.86 22.79
CA PRO A 46 18.76 -0.08 21.65
C PRO A 46 19.87 -0.10 20.61
N ASP A 47 19.53 -0.29 19.32
CA ASP A 47 20.50 -0.10 18.24
C ASP A 47 21.24 1.21 18.52
N PRO A 48 22.60 1.20 18.51
CA PRO A 48 23.36 2.36 18.94
C PRO A 48 22.86 3.57 18.15
N PRO A 49 22.48 4.68 18.84
CA PRO A 49 21.96 5.83 18.16
C PRO A 49 22.94 6.21 17.07
N LEU A 50 22.42 6.37 15.84
CA LEU A 50 23.22 6.82 14.72
C LEU A 50 24.06 8.01 15.21
N SER A 51 25.38 7.99 14.97
CA SER A 51 26.24 9.15 15.22
C SER A 51 25.52 10.41 14.73
N ASP A 52 25.65 11.52 15.45
CA ASP A 52 24.95 12.78 15.10
C ASP A 52 25.19 13.16 13.63
N ARG A 53 26.37 12.82 13.10
CA ARG A 53 26.72 12.96 11.68
C ARG A 53 25.82 12.15 10.73
N ARG A 54 25.41 10.93 11.10
CA ARG A 54 24.48 10.10 10.33
C ARG A 54 23.03 10.52 10.54
N ARG A 55 22.68 11.11 11.69
CA ARG A 55 21.34 11.65 11.94
C ARG A 55 21.05 12.91 11.10
N ALA A 56 22.02 13.81 10.96
CA ALA A 56 21.90 15.04 10.18
C ALA A 56 21.62 14.79 8.67
N LEU A 57 21.95 13.61 8.14
CA LEU A 57 21.65 13.25 6.74
C LEU A 57 20.16 12.98 6.47
N PHE A 58 19.39 12.72 7.52
CA PHE A 58 17.98 12.35 7.43
C PHE A 58 17.08 13.26 8.28
N GLU A 59 17.64 14.35 8.80
CA GLU A 59 16.84 15.38 9.48
C GLU A 59 15.98 16.09 8.43
N PRO A 60 14.64 16.06 8.55
CA PRO A 60 13.77 16.69 7.58
C PRO A 60 14.05 18.19 7.52
N LEU A 61 14.51 18.66 6.37
CA LEU A 61 14.63 20.10 6.12
C LEU A 61 13.24 20.72 6.30
N ALA A 62 13.15 21.73 7.16
CA ALA A 62 11.88 22.39 7.47
C ALA A 62 11.18 22.85 6.18
N PRO A 63 9.84 22.81 6.11
CA PRO A 63 9.10 23.22 4.93
C PRO A 63 9.41 24.68 4.60
N THR A 64 10.08 24.90 3.46
CA THR A 64 10.51 26.21 2.96
C THR A 64 9.31 26.95 2.37
N ASN A 65 8.36 27.39 3.21
CA ASN A 65 7.23 28.23 2.80
C ASN A 65 7.50 29.73 2.99
N GLY A 66 8.76 30.11 3.17
CA GLY A 66 9.21 31.50 3.19
C GLY A 66 10.41 31.64 2.27
N ARG A 67 10.42 32.70 1.45
CA ARG A 67 11.54 33.11 0.62
C ARG A 67 12.81 33.11 1.47
N ILE A 68 13.68 32.11 1.29
CA ILE A 68 14.97 32.05 1.97
C ILE A 68 15.73 33.31 1.57
N SER A 69 15.91 34.26 2.49
CA SER A 69 16.77 35.42 2.24
C SER A 69 18.17 34.93 1.96
N ASN A 70 18.86 35.52 0.99
CA ASN A 70 20.22 35.10 0.56
C ASN A 70 21.24 35.01 1.69
N GLU A 71 20.95 35.56 2.87
CA GLU A 71 21.75 35.52 4.10
C GLU A 71 21.59 34.22 4.93
N ASP A 72 20.52 33.43 4.71
CA ASP A 72 20.27 32.13 5.37
C ASP A 72 20.67 30.93 4.50
N LEU A 73 21.05 31.19 3.25
CA LEU A 73 21.76 30.21 2.45
C LEU A 73 23.18 30.14 3.02
N LEU A 74 23.57 28.96 3.52
CA LEU A 74 25.00 28.68 3.74
C LEU A 74 25.75 29.18 2.51
N PRO A 75 26.84 29.96 2.67
CA PRO A 75 27.61 30.42 1.53
C PRO A 75 27.88 29.20 0.64
N PRO A 76 27.72 29.33 -0.70
CA PRO A 76 28.00 28.23 -1.60
C PRO A 76 29.31 27.62 -1.14
N PRO A 77 29.36 26.32 -0.81
CA PRO A 77 30.49 25.73 -0.11
C PRO A 77 31.73 26.22 -0.82
N ASP A 78 32.59 26.94 -0.09
CA ASP A 78 33.80 27.49 -0.67
C ASP A 78 34.46 26.31 -1.37
N PHE A 79 34.54 26.40 -2.69
CA PHE A 79 35.10 25.35 -3.53
C PHE A 79 36.62 25.38 -3.36
N ASP A 80 37.06 25.19 -2.11
CA ASP A 80 38.44 25.16 -1.73
C ASP A 80 39.03 23.89 -2.32
N ALA A 81 40.12 24.06 -3.07
CA ALA A 81 40.71 23.01 -3.89
C ALA A 81 41.17 21.79 -3.07
N VAL A 82 41.27 21.94 -1.74
CA VAL A 82 41.63 20.91 -0.76
C VAL A 82 40.48 19.99 -0.35
N THR A 83 39.22 20.38 -0.55
CA THR A 83 38.03 19.60 -0.15
C THR A 83 37.65 18.53 -1.18
N TYR A 84 38.15 18.68 -2.41
CA TYR A 84 37.92 17.74 -3.49
C TYR A 84 38.77 16.47 -3.32
N PRO A 85 38.23 15.27 -3.63
CA PRO A 85 39.02 14.05 -3.72
C PRO A 85 40.25 14.27 -4.59
N LYS A 86 41.40 13.70 -4.19
CA LYS A 86 42.66 13.78 -4.95
C LYS A 86 42.38 13.44 -6.43
N GLY A 87 42.41 14.44 -7.32
CA GLY A 87 42.06 14.27 -8.74
C GLY A 87 40.98 15.22 -9.29
N TRP A 88 40.31 16.02 -8.46
CA TRP A 88 39.11 16.78 -8.86
C TRP A 88 39.26 18.32 -8.87
N VAL A 89 40.48 18.83 -9.07
CA VAL A 89 40.74 20.29 -9.05
C VAL A 89 40.74 20.79 -10.49
N VAL A 90 39.97 21.86 -10.72
CA VAL A 90 39.82 22.52 -12.02
C VAL A 90 41.13 23.27 -12.36
N GLY A 91 41.85 22.79 -13.40
CA GLY A 91 43.11 23.35 -13.90
C GLY A 91 44.33 23.03 -13.02
N LYS A 92 45.53 22.68 -13.50
CA LYS A 92 46.13 22.50 -14.82
C LYS A 92 46.79 21.10 -14.76
N LYS A 93 46.38 20.19 -15.65
CA LYS A 93 46.66 18.74 -15.71
C LYS A 93 45.82 17.82 -14.79
N ARG A 94 44.48 17.89 -14.93
CA ARG A 94 43.58 16.76 -14.63
C ARG A 94 42.59 16.60 -15.78
N LYS A 95 42.20 15.37 -16.12
CA LYS A 95 41.23 15.10 -17.20
C LYS A 95 39.85 15.54 -16.72
N LEU A 96 39.44 16.76 -17.06
CA LEU A 96 38.04 17.16 -16.93
C LEU A 96 37.21 16.18 -17.77
N VAL A 97 36.11 15.67 -17.21
CA VAL A 97 35.15 14.91 -18.02
C VAL A 97 34.65 15.84 -19.13
N ASN A 98 34.55 15.32 -20.35
CA ASN A 98 34.14 16.12 -21.49
C ASN A 98 32.75 16.74 -21.21
N VAL A 99 32.62 18.05 -21.42
CA VAL A 99 31.38 18.81 -21.22
C VAL A 99 30.22 18.17 -21.99
N ASP A 100 30.47 17.68 -23.21
CA ASP A 100 29.45 17.01 -24.03
C ASP A 100 28.95 15.70 -23.39
N VAL A 101 29.83 14.98 -22.69
CA VAL A 101 29.47 13.76 -21.95
C VAL A 101 28.59 14.11 -20.76
N VAL A 102 28.94 15.14 -20.01
CA VAL A 102 28.14 15.60 -18.87
C VAL A 102 26.76 16.10 -19.34
N GLU A 103 26.73 16.87 -20.43
CA GLU A 103 25.48 17.39 -20.98
C GLU A 103 24.61 16.27 -21.57
N SER A 104 25.20 15.28 -22.24
CA SER A 104 24.45 14.12 -22.73
C SER A 104 23.86 13.28 -21.60
N MET A 105 24.59 13.05 -20.50
CA MET A 105 24.06 12.38 -19.31
C MET A 105 22.88 13.16 -18.71
N ARG A 106 23.01 14.49 -18.58
CA ARG A 106 21.90 15.34 -18.11
C ARG A 106 20.69 15.21 -19.03
N ARG A 107 20.90 15.27 -20.35
CA ARG A 107 19.83 15.18 -21.34
C ARG A 107 19.08 13.86 -21.24
N ILE A 108 19.81 12.75 -21.12
CA ILE A 108 19.22 11.40 -20.96
C ILE A 108 18.41 11.33 -19.66
N ALA A 109 18.96 11.82 -18.54
CA ALA A 109 18.26 11.79 -17.26
C ALA A 109 16.94 12.56 -17.30
N VAL A 110 16.94 13.76 -17.89
CA VAL A 110 15.73 14.57 -18.06
C VAL A 110 14.72 13.90 -18.99
N GLN A 111 15.18 13.32 -20.10
CA GLN A 111 14.30 12.58 -21.02
C GLN A 111 13.63 11.38 -20.34
N GLU A 112 14.39 10.62 -19.55
CA GLU A 112 13.86 9.49 -18.80
C GLU A 112 12.88 9.92 -17.71
N MET A 113 13.14 11.03 -17.02
CA MET A 113 12.20 11.61 -16.06
C MET A 113 10.89 12.00 -16.75
N ASN A 114 10.96 12.77 -17.84
CA ASN A 114 9.77 13.18 -18.60
C ASN A 114 9.01 12.00 -19.25
N ARG A 115 9.70 10.88 -19.54
CA ARG A 115 9.06 9.65 -19.99
C ARG A 115 8.25 9.02 -18.85
N LYS A 116 8.84 8.93 -17.66
CA LYS A 116 8.18 8.39 -16.47
C LYS A 116 7.02 9.26 -16.00
N ASP A 117 7.15 10.58 -16.07
CA ASP A 117 6.06 11.49 -15.69
C ASP A 117 4.82 11.24 -16.56
N ARG A 118 5.00 11.07 -17.87
CA ARG A 118 3.89 10.71 -18.78
C ARG A 118 3.28 9.33 -18.47
N GLU A 119 4.10 8.37 -18.07
CA GLU A 119 3.61 7.04 -17.66
C GLU A 119 2.81 7.13 -16.35
N ILE A 120 3.29 7.92 -15.38
CA ILE A 120 2.60 8.18 -14.11
C ILE A 120 1.26 8.86 -14.38
N ASP A 121 1.23 9.88 -15.24
CA ASP A 121 0.00 10.58 -15.61
C ASP A 121 -1.03 9.62 -16.21
N GLY A 122 -0.62 8.75 -17.13
CA GLY A 122 -1.51 7.74 -17.72
C GLY A 122 -2.01 6.71 -16.70
N LEU A 123 -1.15 6.27 -15.77
CA LEU A 123 -1.57 5.37 -14.69
C LEU A 123 -2.55 6.04 -13.72
N ASN A 124 -2.38 7.34 -13.44
CA ASN A 124 -3.30 8.10 -12.60
C ASN A 124 -4.66 8.26 -13.28
N GLU A 125 -4.70 8.56 -14.57
CA GLU A 125 -5.94 8.62 -15.34
C GLU A 125 -6.70 7.29 -15.27
N GLN A 126 -6.02 6.16 -15.51
CA GLN A 126 -6.62 4.84 -15.37
C GLN A 126 -7.16 4.58 -13.95
N LEU A 127 -6.41 4.98 -12.92
CA LEU A 127 -6.84 4.82 -11.53
C LEU A 127 -8.10 5.64 -11.23
N GLU A 128 -8.22 6.86 -11.77
CA GLU A 128 -9.41 7.69 -11.63
C GLU A 128 -10.62 7.07 -12.34
N GLU A 129 -10.44 6.52 -13.54
CA GLU A 129 -11.49 5.79 -14.27
C GLU A 129 -11.97 4.56 -13.49
N ASP A 130 -11.03 3.75 -13.00
CA ASP A 130 -11.31 2.57 -12.20
C ASP A 130 -12.06 2.95 -10.91
N SER A 131 -11.66 4.05 -10.27
CA SER A 131 -12.34 4.58 -9.07
C SER A 131 -13.79 4.95 -9.36
N ARG A 132 -14.05 5.64 -10.48
CA ARG A 132 -15.43 6.00 -10.89
C ARG A 132 -16.27 4.77 -11.19
N CYS A 133 -15.68 3.80 -11.89
CA CYS A 133 -16.36 2.53 -12.20
C CYS A 133 -16.74 1.78 -10.92
N LEU A 134 -15.82 1.68 -9.95
CA LEU A 134 -16.08 1.04 -8.67
C LEU A 134 -17.16 1.75 -7.86
N GLU A 135 -17.17 3.08 -7.82
CA GLU A 135 -18.22 3.86 -7.16
C GLU A 135 -19.60 3.57 -7.77
N HIS A 136 -19.69 3.57 -9.10
CA HIS A 136 -20.93 3.24 -9.80
C HIS A 136 -21.44 1.82 -9.45
N LEU A 137 -20.56 0.83 -9.45
CA LEU A 137 -20.90 -0.54 -9.08
C LEU A 137 -21.33 -0.68 -7.62
N GLN A 138 -20.73 0.09 -6.70
CA GLN A 138 -21.13 0.10 -5.30
C GLN A 138 -22.55 0.64 -5.11
N ILE A 139 -22.90 1.71 -5.84
CA ILE A 139 -24.26 2.28 -5.82
C ILE A 139 -25.26 1.26 -6.38
N GLN A 140 -24.98 0.67 -7.55
CA GLN A 140 -25.83 -0.37 -8.14
C GLN A 140 -26.05 -1.55 -7.19
N LEU A 141 -24.99 -2.02 -6.51
CA LEU A 141 -25.10 -3.11 -5.55
C LEU A 141 -26.02 -2.74 -4.38
N LEU A 142 -25.94 -1.52 -3.86
CA LEU A 142 -26.81 -1.05 -2.78
C LEU A 142 -28.27 -0.96 -3.23
N GLU A 143 -28.52 -0.46 -4.43
CA GLU A 143 -29.85 -0.40 -5.04
C GLU A 143 -30.44 -1.81 -5.18
N GLU A 144 -29.69 -2.75 -5.74
CA GLU A 144 -30.12 -4.14 -5.90
C GLU A 144 -30.38 -4.85 -4.57
N ARG A 145 -29.57 -4.57 -3.53
CA ARG A 145 -29.83 -5.08 -2.18
C ARG A 145 -31.12 -4.54 -1.59
N THR A 146 -31.42 -3.27 -1.83
CA THR A 146 -32.64 -2.63 -1.35
C THR A 146 -33.86 -3.23 -2.05
N LYS A 147 -33.84 -3.29 -3.39
CA LYS A 147 -34.88 -3.93 -4.20
C LYS A 147 -35.14 -5.37 -3.76
N ARG A 148 -34.07 -6.14 -3.53
CA ARG A 148 -34.18 -7.52 -3.06
C ARG A 148 -34.86 -7.60 -1.70
N ALA A 149 -34.52 -6.73 -0.76
CA ALA A 149 -35.14 -6.70 0.56
C ALA A 149 -36.63 -6.32 0.50
N ASP A 150 -37.02 -5.45 -0.45
CA ASP A 150 -38.42 -5.09 -0.68
C ASP A 150 -39.22 -6.27 -1.22
N VAL A 151 -38.70 -6.96 -2.25
CA VAL A 151 -39.30 -8.17 -2.81
C VAL A 151 -39.39 -9.29 -1.75
N GLU A 152 -38.36 -9.49 -0.93
CA GLU A 152 -38.39 -10.49 0.14
C GLU A 152 -39.47 -10.20 1.19
N ARG A 153 -39.73 -8.92 1.51
CA ARG A 153 -40.82 -8.51 2.41
C ARG A 153 -42.19 -8.75 1.78
N GLU A 154 -42.39 -8.36 0.52
CA GLU A 154 -43.64 -8.64 -0.20
C GLU A 154 -43.91 -10.14 -0.30
N ASN A 155 -42.89 -10.92 -0.63
CA ASN A 155 -43.00 -12.37 -0.74
C ASN A 155 -43.33 -13.02 0.60
N ALA A 156 -42.74 -12.54 1.70
CA ALA A 156 -43.11 -12.99 3.05
C ALA A 156 -44.58 -12.67 3.39
N MET A 157 -45.08 -11.48 3.02
CA MET A 157 -46.49 -11.13 3.21
C MET A 157 -47.42 -12.03 2.40
N LEU A 158 -47.10 -12.27 1.12
CA LEU A 158 -47.85 -13.17 0.26
C LEU A 158 -47.83 -14.60 0.79
N HIS A 159 -46.69 -15.10 1.24
CA HIS A 159 -46.58 -16.40 1.88
C HIS A 159 -47.44 -16.49 3.14
N ASN A 160 -47.44 -15.47 4.01
CA ASN A 160 -48.30 -15.44 5.19
C ASN A 160 -49.80 -15.43 4.81
N GLN A 161 -50.18 -14.66 3.78
CA GLN A 161 -51.55 -14.65 3.27
C GLN A 161 -51.97 -16.02 2.74
N ILE A 162 -51.11 -16.67 1.96
CA ILE A 162 -51.33 -18.03 1.46
C ILE A 162 -51.48 -19.01 2.63
N SER A 163 -50.59 -18.97 3.63
CA SER A 163 -50.66 -19.85 4.79
C SER A 163 -51.96 -19.67 5.58
N MET A 164 -52.43 -18.43 5.77
CA MET A 164 -53.73 -18.17 6.40
C MET A 164 -54.88 -18.78 5.60
N LEU A 165 -54.88 -18.60 4.28
CA LEU A 165 -55.91 -19.18 3.41
C LEU A 165 -55.86 -20.71 3.39
N MET A 166 -54.66 -21.32 3.36
CA MET A 166 -54.52 -22.78 3.45
C MET A 166 -55.10 -23.32 4.76
N SER A 167 -54.85 -22.65 5.90
CA SER A 167 -55.41 -23.05 7.19
C SER A 167 -56.93 -22.90 7.27
N MET A 168 -57.53 -21.93 6.58
CA MET A 168 -58.99 -21.78 6.50
C MET A 168 -59.65 -22.80 5.57
N LEU A 169 -58.88 -23.35 4.61
CA LEU A 169 -59.34 -24.34 3.64
C LEU A 169 -59.07 -25.78 4.11
N GLU A 170 -58.21 -26.00 5.10
CA GLU A 170 -58.11 -27.28 5.81
C GLU A 170 -59.47 -27.54 6.49
N PRO A 171 -60.25 -28.55 6.05
CA PRO A 171 -61.50 -28.87 6.71
C PRO A 171 -61.19 -29.42 8.10
N GLU A 172 -62.07 -29.15 9.09
CA GLU A 172 -62.04 -29.79 10.41
C GLU A 172 -62.40 -31.29 10.35
N ASP A 173 -61.96 -31.99 9.31
CA ASP A 173 -62.15 -33.42 9.10
C ASP A 173 -61.08 -34.21 9.88
N ALA A 174 -61.02 -34.00 11.19
CA ALA A 174 -60.22 -34.81 12.11
C ALA A 174 -60.87 -35.05 13.48
N ASP A 175 -62.08 -34.52 13.72
CA ASP A 175 -62.84 -34.80 14.94
C ASP A 175 -64.10 -35.61 14.61
N SER A 176 -63.89 -36.90 14.35
CA SER A 176 -64.94 -37.90 14.58
C SER A 176 -64.33 -39.00 15.44
N PRO A 177 -64.73 -39.14 16.73
CA PRO A 177 -64.24 -40.22 17.56
C PRO A 177 -64.74 -41.56 16.99
N PRO A 178 -63.94 -42.64 17.02
CA PRO A 178 -64.49 -43.96 16.70
C PRO A 178 -65.52 -44.31 17.78
N GLU A 179 -66.79 -44.42 17.38
CA GLU A 179 -67.83 -45.01 18.21
C GLU A 179 -67.41 -46.42 18.64
N ASN A 180 -67.58 -46.69 19.94
CA ASN A 180 -67.41 -48.00 20.56
C ASN A 180 -68.14 -49.10 19.78
N SER A 181 -67.45 -50.22 19.53
CA SER A 181 -68.05 -51.54 19.33
C SER A 181 -67.09 -52.62 19.82
#